data_AF-A0A164G7Z4-F1
#
_entry.id   AF-A0A164G7Z4-F1
#
_cell.length_a   1.000
_cell.length_b   1.000
_cell.length_c   1.000
_cell.angle_alpha   90.00
_cell.angle_beta   90.00
_cell.angle_gamma   90.00
#
_symmetry.space_group_name_H-M   'P 1'
#
loop_
_entity.id
_entity.type
_entity.pdbx_description
1 polymer ?
#
loop_
_entity_poly.entity_id
_entity_poly.type
_entity_poly.pdbx_seq_one_letter_code
_entity_poly.pdbx_strand_id
1 'polypeptide(L)'
;MWNRIQTEYAIVSAESELLLWVQFYSYKFRADQSLKNFIAGIEQIAAQLKDIGEAVDDTQIMTKILVSLPSSLQYFLAAWIAPHKNSKHSRR
;
A
#
# COMPACT_ATOMS: atom_id res chain seq x y z
N MET A 1 23.97 2.53 -30.44
CA MET A 1 22.69 3.27 -30.29
C MET A 1 21.70 2.51 -29.42
N TRP A 2 21.37 1.25 -29.72
CA TRP A 2 20.47 0.42 -28.90
C TRP A 2 20.86 0.32 -27.42
N ASN A 3 22.14 0.04 -27.13
CA ASN A 3 22.64 -0.02 -25.75
C ASN A 3 22.41 1.29 -24.98
N ARG A 4 22.53 2.45 -25.64
CA ARG A 4 22.30 3.75 -24.99
C ARG A 4 20.83 3.92 -24.63
N ILE A 5 19.91 3.60 -25.54
CA ILE A 5 18.46 3.64 -25.26
C ILE A 5 18.11 2.72 -24.10
N GLN A 6 18.71 1.52 -24.07
CA GLN A 6 18.47 0.54 -23.02
C GLN A 6 19.03 1.01 -21.66
N THR A 7 20.21 1.64 -21.63
CA THR A 7 20.78 2.24 -20.42
C THR A 7 19.93 3.40 -19.90
N GLU A 8 19.55 4.34 -20.76
CA GLU A 8 18.72 5.49 -20.38
C GLU A 8 17.34 5.02 -19.89
N TYR A 9 16.72 4.05 -20.57
CA TYR A 9 15.46 3.44 -20.13
C TYR A 9 15.60 2.77 -18.76
N ALA A 10 16.67 2.01 -18.53
CA ALA A 10 16.90 1.35 -17.24
C ALA A 10 17.10 2.35 -16.10
N ILE A 11 17.81 3.45 -16.34
CA ILE A 11 17.98 4.54 -15.36
C ILE A 11 16.64 5.19 -15.05
N VAL A 12 15.88 5.59 -16.07
CA VAL A 12 14.57 6.22 -15.91
C VAL A 12 13.58 5.28 -15.23
N SER A 13 13.62 3.98 -15.55
CA SER A 13 12.78 2.96 -14.93
C SER A 13 13.10 2.80 -13.44
N ALA A 14 14.38 2.69 -13.09
CA ALA A 14 14.82 2.56 -11.70
C ALA A 14 14.51 3.82 -10.88
N GLU A 15 14.71 5.00 -11.45
CA GLU A 15 14.31 6.27 -10.81
C GLU A 15 12.79 6.34 -10.61
N SER A 16 12.00 5.92 -11.61
CA SER A 16 10.54 5.91 -11.52
C SER A 16 10.03 4.92 -10.47
N GLU A 17 10.63 3.73 -10.40
CA GLU A 17 10.35 2.72 -9.37
C GLU A 17 10.64 3.25 -7.96
N LEU A 18 11.83 3.82 -7.75
CA LEU A 18 12.22 4.40 -6.47
C LEU A 18 11.28 5.53 -6.03
N LEU A 19 10.87 6.39 -6.97
CA LEU A 19 9.93 7.48 -6.69
C LEU A 19 8.56 6.95 -6.27
N LEU A 20 8.04 5.90 -6.91
CA LEU A 20 6.78 5.26 -6.54
C LEU A 20 6.86 4.63 -5.15
N TRP A 21 7.97 3.96 -4.81
CA TRP A 21 8.18 3.44 -3.46
C TRP A 21 8.23 4.55 -2.41
N VAL A 22 8.96 5.64 -2.67
CA VAL A 22 8.99 6.81 -1.79
C VAL A 22 7.58 7.38 -1.60
N GLN A 23 6.80 7.48 -2.67
CA GLN A 23 5.42 7.95 -2.61
C GLN A 23 4.55 7.01 -1.77
N PHE A 24 4.65 5.69 -1.98
CA PHE A 24 3.92 4.69 -1.22
C PHE A 24 4.20 4.79 0.28
N TYR A 25 5.46 4.83 0.68
CA TYR A 25 5.83 4.89 2.10
C TYR A 25 5.53 6.24 2.75
N SER A 26 5.66 7.35 2.01
CA SER A 26 5.39 8.70 2.51
C SER A 26 3.91 9.09 2.49
N TYR A 27 3.04 8.37 1.77
CA TYR A 27 1.61 8.65 1.71
C TYR A 27 0.99 8.52 3.11
N LYS A 28 0.35 9.60 3.58
CA LYS A 28 -0.24 9.70 4.93
C LYS A 28 -1.69 10.16 4.84
N PHE A 29 -2.50 9.70 5.78
CA PHE A 29 -3.87 10.17 5.92
C PHE A 29 -3.89 11.65 6.28
N ARG A 30 -4.67 12.45 5.56
CA ARG A 30 -4.86 13.87 5.84
C ARG A 30 -6.22 14.12 6.48
N ALA A 31 -6.29 15.08 7.40
CA ALA A 31 -7.52 15.37 8.14
C ALA A 31 -8.67 15.89 7.26
N ASP A 32 -8.35 16.47 6.09
CA ASP A 32 -9.30 16.96 5.09
C ASP A 32 -9.71 15.87 4.07
N GLN A 33 -9.13 14.68 4.14
CA GLN A 33 -9.35 13.59 3.20
C GLN A 33 -10.35 12.56 3.76
N SER A 34 -11.24 12.07 2.90
CA SER A 34 -12.10 10.93 3.27
C SER A 34 -11.29 9.64 3.28
N LEU A 35 -11.68 8.68 4.14
CA LEU A 35 -11.04 7.36 4.19
C LEU A 35 -11.06 6.63 2.84
N LYS A 36 -12.17 6.76 2.08
CA LYS A 36 -12.30 6.20 0.74
C LYS A 36 -11.24 6.76 -0.22
N ASN A 37 -11.05 8.08 -0.21
CA ASN A 37 -10.07 8.73 -1.09
C ASN A 37 -8.63 8.40 -0.67
N PHE A 38 -8.40 8.21 0.62
CA PHE A 38 -7.11 7.76 1.14
C PHE A 38 -6.75 6.35 0.67
N ILE A 39 -7.68 5.41 0.80
CA ILE A 39 -7.49 4.01 0.33
C ILE A 39 -7.26 3.99 -1.18
N ALA A 40 -8.09 4.68 -1.96
CA ALA A 40 -7.94 4.77 -3.41
C ALA A 40 -6.57 5.34 -3.81
N GLY A 41 -6.02 6.29 -3.05
CA GLY A 41 -4.68 6.83 -3.30
C GLY A 41 -3.57 5.80 -3.10
N ILE A 42 -3.66 4.96 -2.06
CA ILE A 42 -2.69 3.87 -1.83
C ILE A 42 -2.82 2.79 -2.90
N GLU A 43 -4.05 2.38 -3.23
CA GLU A 43 -4.33 1.39 -4.28
C GLU A 43 -3.82 1.87 -5.65
N GLN A 44 -3.96 3.16 -5.96
CA GLN A 44 -3.45 3.74 -7.19
C GLN A 44 -1.92 3.66 -7.27
N ILE A 45 -1.19 3.97 -6.18
CA ILE A 45 0.27 3.86 -6.16
C ILE A 45 0.70 2.39 -6.27
N ALA A 46 0.00 1.48 -5.60
CA ALA A 46 0.25 0.05 -5.69
C ALA A 46 0.00 -0.50 -7.11
N ALA A 47 -1.03 -0.02 -7.80
CA ALA A 47 -1.29 -0.35 -9.20
C ALA A 47 -0.15 0.13 -10.12
N GLN A 48 0.37 1.34 -9.90
CA GLN A 48 1.52 1.86 -10.65
C GLN A 48 2.79 1.04 -10.43
N LEU A 49 3.05 0.59 -9.19
CA LEU A 49 4.15 -0.34 -8.90
C LEU A 49 3.95 -1.69 -9.62
N LYS A 50 2.71 -2.20 -9.62
CA LYS A 50 2.38 -3.44 -10.34
C LYS A 50 2.59 -3.33 -11.85
N ASP A 51 2.25 -2.19 -12.44
CA ASP A 51 2.40 -1.94 -13.88
C ASP A 51 3.86 -1.95 -14.34
N ILE A 52 4.80 -1.62 -13.45
CA ILE A 52 6.26 -1.69 -13.72
C ILE A 52 6.90 -3.02 -13.32
N GLY A 53 6.10 -3.99 -12.86
CA GLY A 53 6.56 -5.35 -12.50
C GLY A 53 6.87 -5.56 -11.02
N GLU A 54 6.67 -4.55 -10.17
CA GLU A 54 6.85 -4.66 -8.72
C GLU A 54 5.59 -5.25 -8.06
N ALA A 55 5.74 -6.38 -7.38
CA ALA A 55 4.62 -7.05 -6.72
C ALA A 55 4.35 -6.42 -5.34
N VAL A 56 3.34 -5.55 -5.27
CA VAL A 56 2.78 -5.10 -3.99
C VAL A 56 1.69 -6.07 -3.57
N ASP A 57 1.88 -6.75 -2.44
CA ASP A 57 0.90 -7.71 -1.91
C ASP A 57 -0.27 -6.99 -1.22
N ASP A 58 -1.45 -7.59 -1.27
CA ASP A 58 -2.66 -7.07 -0.61
C ASP A 58 -2.43 -6.90 0.91
N THR A 59 -1.63 -7.78 1.51
CA THR A 59 -1.22 -7.67 2.92
C THR A 59 -0.41 -6.40 3.17
N GLN A 60 0.47 -6.01 2.24
CA GLN A 60 1.27 -4.79 2.34
C GLN A 60 0.39 -3.55 2.20
N ILE A 61 -0.56 -3.56 1.26
CA ILE A 61 -1.53 -2.47 1.06
C ILE A 61 -2.39 -2.30 2.32
N MET A 62 -2.96 -3.40 2.84
CA MET A 62 -3.77 -3.37 4.06
C MET A 62 -2.97 -2.90 5.27
N THR A 63 -1.75 -3.41 5.45
CA THR A 63 -0.86 -2.98 6.53
C THR A 63 -0.57 -1.49 6.41
N LYS A 64 -0.24 -1.00 5.21
CA LYS A 64 0.03 0.42 4.96
C LYS A 64 -1.17 1.30 5.30
N ILE A 65 -2.38 0.91 4.90
CA ILE A 65 -3.62 1.61 5.25
C ILE A 65 -3.74 1.69 6.77
N LEU A 66 -3.69 0.55 7.46
CA LEU A 66 -3.92 0.46 8.91
C LEU A 66 -2.91 1.26 9.75
N VAL A 67 -1.62 1.24 9.39
CA VAL A 67 -0.58 1.97 10.14
C VAL A 67 -0.56 3.47 9.83
N SER A 68 -1.22 3.90 8.76
CA SER A 68 -1.28 5.30 8.34
C SER A 68 -2.55 6.01 8.83
N LEU A 69 -3.46 5.29 9.49
CA LEU A 69 -4.67 5.86 10.06
C LEU A 69 -4.38 6.70 11.31
N PRO A 70 -5.13 7.79 11.53
CA PRO A 70 -5.02 8.59 12.75
C PRO A 70 -5.40 7.76 13.97
N SER A 71 -4.91 8.18 15.14
CA SER A 71 -5.11 7.49 16.44
C SER A 71 -6.59 7.23 16.76
N SER A 72 -7.49 8.09 16.27
CA SER A 72 -8.95 7.96 16.42
C SER A 72 -9.54 6.71 15.75
N LEU A 73 -8.85 6.13 14.77
CA LEU A 73 -9.28 4.95 14.02
C LEU A 73 -8.50 3.69 14.39
N GLN A 74 -7.69 3.71 15.46
CA GLN A 74 -6.90 2.55 15.90
C GLN A 74 -7.74 1.33 16.30
N TYR A 75 -9.04 1.51 16.60
CA TYR A 75 -9.94 0.39 16.81
C TYR A 75 -10.00 -0.56 15.60
N PHE A 76 -9.90 -0.04 14.36
CA PHE A 76 -9.83 -0.88 13.16
C PHE A 76 -8.58 -1.75 13.14
N LEU A 77 -7.43 -1.19 13.52
CA LEU A 77 -6.17 -1.93 13.63
C LEU A 77 -6.26 -3.01 14.73
N ALA A 78 -6.88 -2.70 15.86
CA ALA A 78 -7.13 -3.68 16.92
C ALA A 78 -8.05 -4.82 16.48
N ALA A 79 -9.14 -4.51 15.75
CA ALA A 79 -10.06 -5.52 15.20
C ALA A 79 -9.40 -6.40 14.13
N TRP A 80 -8.47 -5.85 13.34
CA TRP A 80 -7.73 -6.57 12.31
C TRP A 80 -6.65 -7.52 12.90
N ILE A 81 -5.94 -7.08 13.93
CA ILE A 81 -4.91 -7.89 14.61
C ILE A 81 -5.55 -8.95 15.53
N ALA A 82 -6.79 -8.73 15.95
CA ALA A 82 -7.50 -9.72 16.77
C ALA A 82 -7.54 -11.06 16.02
N PRO A 83 -7.15 -12.18 16.67
CA PRO A 83 -7.27 -13.48 16.06
C PRO A 83 -8.73 -13.69 15.68
N HIS A 84 -8.99 -13.95 14.38
CA HIS A 84 -10.31 -14.28 13.86
C HIS A 84 -10.80 -15.49 14.67
N LYS A 85 -11.59 -15.25 15.72
CA LYS A 85 -12.15 -16.31 16.55
C LYS A 85 -13.08 -17.10 15.65
N ASN A 86 -12.54 -18.16 15.04
CA ASN A 86 -13.31 -19.20 14.41
C ASN A 86 -14.24 -19.74 15.49
N SER A 87 -15.50 -19.33 15.43
CA SER A 87 -16.60 -19.86 16.21
C SER A 87 -16.90 -21.29 15.74
N LYS A 88 -15.99 -22.21 16.02
CA LYS A 88 -16.27 -23.64 16.06
C LYS A 88 -15.94 -24.15 17.45
N HIS A 89 -16.90 -24.03 18.36
CA HIS A 89 -17.49 -25.20 19.03
C HIS A 89 -18.70 -24.75 19.84
N SER A 90 -19.86 -24.96 19.22
CA SER A 90 -21.14 -25.12 19.88
C SER A 90 -21.14 -26.44 20.64
N ARG A 91 -21.80 -26.44 21.80
CA ARG A 91 -22.29 -27.58 22.60
C ARG A 91 -21.24 -28.45 23.30
N ARG A 92 -21.16 -28.27 24.62
CA ARG A 92 -21.64 -29.28 25.56
C ARG A 92 -22.38 -28.61 26.70
#